data_AF-A0A8J1LUI1-F1
#
_entry.id   AF-A0A8J1LUI1-F1
#
_cell.length_a   1.000
_cell.length_b   1.000
_cell.length_c   1.000
_cell.angle_alpha   90.00
_cell.angle_beta   90.00
_cell.angle_gamma   90.00
#
_symmetry.space_group_name_H-M   'P 1'
#
loop_
_entity.id
_entity.type
_entity.pdbx_description
1 polymer ?
#
loop_
_entity_poly.entity_id
_entity_poly.type
_entity_poly.pdbx_seq_one_letter_code
_entity_poly.pdbx_strand_id
1 'polypeptide(L)'
;MAEGKPPYADQYPVEHLIREAQPPKLQSNRWSQHFVSFLEWCLKKDPSERGSAEELLQHPFISQLPPKKIVRAELEEHLLTLQNRPAKKGLKGVALWTLRQLRRACAQTSAEQEAALQMALEGFSCY
;
A
#
# COMPACT_ATOMS: atom_id res chain seq x y z
N MET A 1 -2.85 -9.43 -4.71
CA MET A 1 -2.31 -8.73 -3.53
C MET A 1 -1.72 -9.71 -2.51
N ALA A 2 -2.53 -10.60 -1.93
CA ALA A 2 -2.07 -11.54 -0.91
C ALA A 2 -0.89 -12.45 -1.34
N GLU A 3 -1.00 -13.10 -2.49
CA GLU A 3 -0.01 -14.09 -2.97
C GLU A 3 0.88 -13.56 -4.12
N GLY A 4 0.79 -12.26 -4.41
CA GLY A 4 1.57 -11.61 -5.49
C GLY A 4 1.12 -11.92 -6.92
N LYS A 5 0.49 -13.08 -7.17
CA LYS A 5 -0.08 -13.46 -8.48
C LYS A 5 -1.57 -13.85 -8.37
N PRO A 6 -2.37 -13.69 -9.44
CA PRO A 6 -3.73 -14.20 -9.45
C PRO A 6 -3.78 -15.73 -9.55
N PRO A 7 -4.91 -16.37 -9.21
CA PRO A 7 -5.15 -17.77 -9.55
C PRO A 7 -5.00 -18.00 -11.06
N TYR A 8 -4.45 -19.14 -11.46
CA TYR A 8 -4.27 -19.55 -12.85
C TYR A 8 -3.36 -18.64 -13.72
N ALA A 9 -2.52 -17.79 -13.12
CA ALA A 9 -1.67 -16.83 -13.85
C ALA A 9 -0.85 -17.43 -15.01
N ASP A 10 -0.44 -18.69 -14.88
CA ASP A 10 0.43 -19.40 -15.82
C ASP A 10 -0.32 -20.45 -16.67
N GLN A 11 -1.66 -20.51 -16.58
CA GLN A 11 -2.50 -21.51 -17.24
C GLN A 11 -3.35 -20.88 -18.35
N TYR A 12 -3.73 -21.68 -19.36
CA TYR A 12 -4.57 -21.23 -20.47
C TYR A 12 -5.44 -22.39 -21.00
N PRO A 13 -6.73 -22.17 -21.33
CA PRO A 13 -7.49 -20.91 -21.22
C PRO A 13 -8.05 -20.65 -19.83
N VAL A 14 -7.82 -19.45 -19.31
CA VAL A 14 -8.20 -19.06 -17.93
C VAL A 14 -9.71 -19.00 -17.75
N GLU A 15 -10.46 -18.61 -18.79
CA GLU A 15 -11.91 -18.43 -18.72
C GLU A 15 -12.64 -19.74 -18.42
N HIS A 16 -12.18 -20.84 -19.04
CA HIS A 16 -12.75 -22.17 -18.79
C HIS A 16 -12.50 -22.61 -17.35
N LEU A 17 -11.26 -22.43 -16.86
CA LEU A 17 -10.89 -22.76 -15.49
C LEU A 17 -11.73 -21.96 -14.48
N ILE A 18 -11.90 -20.66 -14.71
CA ILE A 18 -12.74 -19.82 -13.84
C ILE A 18 -14.19 -20.32 -13.86
N ARG A 19 -14.74 -20.75 -15.00
CA ARG A 19 -16.14 -21.21 -15.14
C ARG A 19 -16.40 -22.57 -14.50
N GLU A 20 -15.52 -23.53 -14.66
CA GLU A 20 -15.75 -24.90 -14.20
C GLU A 20 -15.21 -25.18 -12.80
N ALA A 21 -14.13 -24.50 -12.41
CA ALA A 21 -13.51 -24.77 -11.12
C ALA A 21 -14.32 -24.18 -9.96
N GLN A 22 -14.09 -24.75 -8.78
CA GLN A 22 -14.55 -24.20 -7.52
C GLN A 22 -13.89 -22.85 -7.22
N PRO A 23 -14.52 -21.99 -6.40
CA PRO A 23 -13.95 -20.72 -5.99
C PRO A 23 -12.51 -20.89 -5.47
N PRO A 24 -11.55 -20.07 -5.95
CA PRO A 24 -10.16 -20.20 -5.54
C PRO A 24 -10.00 -19.84 -4.05
N LYS A 25 -9.14 -20.59 -3.36
CA LYS A 25 -8.80 -20.38 -1.96
C LYS A 25 -7.32 -20.01 -1.83
N LEU A 26 -6.99 -19.31 -0.75
CA LEU A 26 -5.61 -19.02 -0.39
C LEU A 26 -4.88 -20.34 -0.10
N GLN A 27 -3.65 -20.46 -0.59
CA GLN A 27 -2.85 -21.69 -0.46
C GLN A 27 -2.20 -21.84 0.92
N SER A 28 -1.96 -20.71 1.60
CA SER A 28 -1.28 -20.69 2.89
C SER A 28 -2.25 -20.45 4.05
N ASN A 29 -1.98 -21.09 5.20
CA ASN A 29 -2.70 -20.90 6.45
C ASN A 29 -2.26 -19.66 7.26
N ARG A 30 -1.34 -18.85 6.72
CA ARG A 30 -0.81 -17.63 7.38
C ARG A 30 -1.81 -16.47 7.45
N TRP A 31 -2.96 -16.60 6.81
CA TRP A 31 -3.97 -15.57 6.67
C TRP A 31 -5.01 -15.64 7.79
N SER A 32 -5.49 -14.48 8.24
CA SER A 32 -6.50 -14.43 9.30
C SER A 32 -7.84 -15.02 8.82
N GLN A 33 -8.61 -15.60 9.74
CA GLN A 33 -9.92 -16.16 9.42
C GLN A 33 -10.89 -15.11 8.87
N HIS A 34 -10.81 -13.86 9.38
CA HIS A 34 -11.59 -12.76 8.83
C HIS A 34 -11.23 -12.47 7.36
N PHE A 35 -9.95 -12.55 6.98
CA PHE A 35 -9.56 -12.35 5.59
C PHE A 35 -10.03 -13.49 4.67
N VAL A 36 -9.90 -14.75 5.14
CA VAL A 36 -10.38 -15.93 4.39
C VAL A 36 -11.90 -15.85 4.19
N SER A 37 -12.66 -15.58 5.25
CA SER A 37 -14.12 -15.41 5.21
C SER A 37 -14.54 -14.28 4.25
N PHE A 38 -13.81 -13.15 4.25
CA PHE A 38 -14.09 -12.06 3.33
C PHE A 38 -13.95 -12.47 1.85
N LEU A 39 -12.90 -13.24 1.53
CA LEU A 39 -12.72 -13.75 0.17
C LEU A 39 -13.80 -14.76 -0.23
N GLU A 40 -14.27 -15.59 0.69
CA GLU A 40 -15.37 -16.53 0.43
C GLU A 40 -16.66 -15.81 0.02
N TRP A 41 -16.95 -14.65 0.63
CA TRP A 41 -18.08 -13.80 0.26
C TRP A 41 -17.89 -13.16 -1.13
N CYS A 42 -16.69 -12.66 -1.42
CA CYS A 42 -16.37 -12.03 -2.72
C CYS A 42 -16.38 -13.04 -3.88
N LEU A 43 -15.92 -14.27 -3.64
CA LEU A 43 -15.67 -15.28 -4.66
C LEU A 43 -16.82 -16.29 -4.80
N LYS A 44 -18.01 -15.96 -4.28
CA LYS A 44 -19.23 -16.73 -4.54
C LYS A 44 -19.48 -16.83 -6.04
N LYS A 45 -19.68 -18.08 -6.47
CA LYS A 45 -19.86 -18.43 -7.88
C LYS A 45 -21.16 -17.88 -8.43
N ASP A 46 -22.24 -18.13 -7.69
CA ASP A 46 -23.55 -17.55 -7.95
C ASP A 46 -23.51 -16.04 -7.63
N PRO A 47 -23.79 -15.15 -8.61
CA PRO A 47 -23.88 -13.72 -8.37
C PRO A 47 -24.95 -13.33 -7.34
N SER A 48 -26.04 -14.11 -7.20
CA SER A 48 -27.12 -13.83 -6.25
C SER A 48 -26.72 -14.14 -4.81
N GLU A 49 -25.77 -15.04 -4.58
CA GLU A 49 -25.20 -15.29 -3.25
C GLU A 49 -24.02 -14.36 -2.91
N ARG A 50 -23.52 -13.60 -3.88
CA ARG A 50 -22.36 -12.73 -3.69
C ARG A 50 -22.81 -11.47 -2.97
N GLY A 51 -22.16 -11.18 -1.84
CA GLY A 51 -22.47 -9.99 -1.04
C GLY A 51 -22.33 -8.70 -1.85
N SER A 52 -23.24 -7.76 -1.62
CA SER A 52 -23.17 -6.44 -2.25
C SER A 52 -21.97 -5.64 -1.73
N ALA A 53 -21.64 -4.53 -2.38
CA ALA A 53 -20.57 -3.66 -1.90
C ALA A 53 -20.85 -3.13 -0.48
N GLU A 54 -22.11 -2.79 -0.19
CA GLU A 54 -22.56 -2.30 1.12
C GLU A 54 -22.42 -3.37 2.21
N GLU A 55 -22.72 -4.63 1.90
CA GLU A 55 -22.57 -5.76 2.81
C GLU A 55 -21.09 -6.10 3.06
N LEU A 56 -20.28 -6.11 1.99
CA LEU A 56 -18.85 -6.39 2.07
C LEU A 56 -18.10 -5.33 2.88
N LEU A 57 -18.54 -4.06 2.83
CA LEU A 57 -17.98 -2.99 3.65
C LEU A 57 -18.26 -3.17 5.15
N GLN A 58 -19.32 -3.89 5.51
CA GLN A 58 -19.67 -4.18 6.91
C GLN A 58 -18.96 -5.41 7.46
N HIS A 59 -18.42 -6.27 6.59
CA HIS A 59 -17.71 -7.49 6.99
C HIS A 59 -16.56 -7.19 7.97
N PRO A 60 -16.32 -8.02 9.01
CA PRO A 60 -15.30 -7.77 10.06
C PRO A 60 -13.91 -7.45 9.53
N PHE A 61 -13.51 -8.05 8.40
CA PHE A 61 -12.22 -7.77 7.75
C PHE A 61 -12.04 -6.29 7.34
N ILE A 62 -13.13 -5.62 6.96
CA ILE A 62 -13.12 -4.22 6.52
C ILE A 62 -13.56 -3.29 7.65
N SER A 63 -14.57 -3.68 8.44
CA SER A 63 -15.11 -2.82 9.50
C SER A 63 -14.17 -2.68 10.71
N GLN A 64 -13.30 -3.67 10.96
CA GLN A 64 -12.33 -3.64 12.07
C GLN A 64 -10.90 -3.25 11.63
N LEU A 65 -10.79 -2.43 10.58
CA LEU A 65 -9.49 -1.97 10.09
C LEU A 65 -8.83 -0.97 11.06
N PRO A 66 -7.49 -0.95 11.12
CA PRO A 66 -6.77 0.09 11.85
C PRO A 66 -7.07 1.47 11.24
N PRO A 67 -6.90 2.56 12.01
CA PRO A 67 -7.07 3.91 11.51
C PRO A 67 -6.27 4.15 10.23
N LYS A 68 -6.92 4.73 9.21
CA LYS A 68 -6.32 5.01 7.88
C LYS A 68 -4.95 5.70 7.96
N LYS A 69 -4.76 6.57 8.96
CA LYS A 69 -3.49 7.27 9.23
C LYS A 69 -2.30 6.32 9.41
N ILE A 70 -2.49 5.16 10.05
CA ILE A 70 -1.41 4.19 10.32
C ILE A 70 -0.99 3.53 9.01
N VAL A 71 -1.96 2.96 8.28
CA VAL A 71 -1.70 2.27 7.01
C VAL A 71 -1.09 3.24 5.99
N ARG A 72 -1.56 4.49 5.95
CA ARG A 72 -0.99 5.52 5.07
C ARG A 72 0.46 5.84 5.41
N ALA A 73 0.79 6.02 6.69
CA ALA A 73 2.16 6.30 7.11
C ALA A 73 3.10 5.14 6.70
N GLU A 74 2.68 3.89 6.92
CA GLU A 74 3.46 2.70 6.54
C GLU A 74 3.65 2.60 5.02
N LEU A 75 2.60 2.89 4.24
CA LEU A 75 2.69 2.95 2.78
C LEU A 75 3.63 4.07 2.31
N GLU A 76 3.52 5.27 2.90
CA GLU A 76 4.37 6.43 2.59
C GLU A 76 5.85 6.12 2.89
N GLU A 77 6.15 5.51 4.04
CA GLU A 77 7.50 5.06 4.39
C GLU A 77 8.05 4.02 3.40
N HIS A 78 7.25 3.03 3.03
CA HIS A 78 7.66 2.02 2.06
C HIS A 78 7.92 2.63 0.67
N LEU A 79 7.09 3.58 0.23
CA LEU A 79 7.28 4.31 -1.03
C LEU A 79 8.54 5.18 -1.01
N LEU A 80 8.84 5.86 0.10
CA LEU A 80 10.09 6.61 0.27
C LEU A 80 11.30 5.68 0.17
N THR A 81 11.24 4.52 0.82
CA THR A 81 12.29 3.50 0.73
C THR A 81 12.52 3.05 -0.71
N LEU A 82 11.45 2.83 -1.49
CA LEU A 82 11.57 2.47 -2.90
C LEU A 82 12.16 3.58 -3.77
N GLN A 83 11.84 4.85 -3.50
CA GLN A 83 12.46 6.00 -4.19
C GLN A 83 13.95 6.16 -3.84
N ASN A 84 14.31 5.80 -2.62
CA ASN A 84 15.67 5.90 -2.09
C ASN A 84 16.51 4.66 -2.38
N ARG A 85 15.94 3.56 -2.89
CA ARG A 85 16.73 2.40 -3.32
C ARG A 85 17.79 2.87 -4.32
N PRO A 86 19.09 2.68 -4.03
CA PRO A 86 20.09 2.82 -5.07
C PRO A 86 19.75 1.74 -6.09
N ALA A 87 19.25 2.13 -7.27
CA ALA A 87 19.15 1.16 -8.35
C ALA A 87 20.56 0.56 -8.54
N LYS A 88 20.66 -0.66 -9.08
CA LYS A 88 21.95 -1.26 -9.46
C LYS A 88 22.60 -0.34 -10.50
N LYS A 89 23.26 0.69 -10.02
CA LYS A 89 23.76 1.83 -10.75
C LYS A 89 25.26 1.66 -10.70
N GLY A 90 25.89 1.59 -11.86
CA GLY A 90 27.33 1.82 -11.94
C GLY A 90 27.68 3.17 -11.30
N LEU A 91 28.97 3.41 -11.07
CA LEU A 91 29.53 4.54 -10.32
C LEU A 91 28.82 5.89 -10.58
N LYS A 92 28.49 6.19 -11.85
CA LYS A 92 27.78 7.41 -12.28
C LYS A 92 26.38 7.56 -11.65
N GLY A 93 25.64 6.47 -11.54
CA GLY A 93 24.29 6.53 -10.98
C GLY A 93 24.26 6.58 -9.46
N VAL A 94 25.31 6.10 -8.77
CA VAL A 94 25.51 6.32 -7.33
C VAL A 94 25.77 7.81 -7.09
N ALA A 95 26.68 8.44 -7.84
CA ALA A 95 26.99 9.86 -7.72
C ALA A 95 25.77 10.77 -7.98
N LEU A 96 24.96 10.47 -9.01
CA LEU A 96 23.73 11.22 -9.27
C LEU A 96 22.68 11.04 -8.16
N TRP A 97 22.59 9.84 -7.58
CA TRP A 97 21.69 9.58 -6.47
C TRP A 97 22.13 10.33 -5.21
N THR A 98 23.43 10.30 -4.86
CA THR A 98 23.95 11.06 -3.71
C THR A 98 23.76 12.56 -3.89
N LEU A 99 24.03 13.11 -5.08
CA LEU A 99 23.75 14.51 -5.41
C LEU A 99 22.26 14.87 -5.26
N ARG A 100 21.34 13.99 -5.68
CA ARG A 100 19.90 14.22 -5.53
C ARG A 100 19.46 14.16 -4.07
N GLN A 101 20.03 13.27 -3.26
CA GLN A 101 19.76 13.19 -1.81
C GLN A 101 20.29 14.43 -1.08
N LEU A 102 21.53 14.85 -1.36
CA LEU A 102 22.12 16.06 -0.77
C LEU A 102 21.32 17.31 -1.13
N ARG A 103 20.86 17.44 -2.38
CA ARG A 103 19.98 18.56 -2.78
C ARG A 103 18.65 18.57 -2.03
N ARG A 104 18.04 17.40 -1.79
CA ARG A 104 16.79 17.29 -1.03
C ARG A 104 16.97 17.65 0.44
N ALA A 105 18.04 17.13 1.07
CA ALA A 105 18.37 17.47 2.45
C ALA A 105 18.62 18.99 2.61
N CYS A 106 19.37 19.61 1.69
CA CYS A 106 19.62 21.05 1.71
C CYS A 106 18.33 21.88 1.52
N ALA A 107 17.42 21.44 0.65
CA ALA A 107 16.13 22.10 0.45
C ALA A 107 15.23 22.00 1.68
N GLN A 108 15.22 20.86 2.38
CA GLN A 108 14.48 20.67 3.63
C GLN A 108 15.04 21.54 4.75
N THR A 109 16.36 21.60 4.92
CA THR A 109 16.98 22.47 5.93
C THR A 109 16.76 23.95 5.63
N SER A 110 16.75 24.35 4.35
CA SER A 110 16.46 25.75 3.96
C SER A 110 15.02 26.13 4.29
N ALA A 111 14.05 25.25 4.01
CA ALA A 111 12.65 25.49 4.34
C ALA A 111 12.39 25.51 5.85
N GLU A 112 13.06 24.63 6.61
CA GLU A 112 13.01 24.62 8.08
C GLU A 112 13.67 25.88 8.67
N GLN A 113 14.79 26.34 8.11
CA GLN A 113 15.45 27.58 8.51
C GLN A 113 14.61 28.81 8.18
N GLU A 114 13.97 28.85 7.00
CA GLU A 114 13.05 29.93 6.61
C GLU A 114 11.80 29.94 7.50
N ALA A 115 11.20 28.78 7.80
CA ALA A 115 10.08 28.68 8.72
C ALA A 115 10.49 29.10 10.15
N ALA A 116 11.68 28.72 10.62
CA ALA A 116 12.21 29.16 11.91
C ALA A 116 12.48 30.67 11.94
N LEU A 117 12.98 31.25 10.85
CA LEU A 117 13.18 32.70 10.71
C LEU A 117 11.82 33.42 10.71
N GLN A 118 10.83 32.90 9.99
CA GLN A 118 9.48 33.44 9.95
C GLN A 118 8.83 33.42 11.34
N MET A 119 8.96 32.31 12.08
CA MET A 119 8.49 32.22 13.47
C MET A 119 9.23 33.17 14.42
N ALA A 120 10.51 33.45 14.17
CA ALA A 120 11.29 34.43 14.95
C ALA A 120 10.92 35.88 14.61
N LEU A 121 10.54 36.16 13.35
CA LEU A 121 10.13 37.49 12.87
C LEU A 121 8.66 37.82 13.21
N GLU A 122 7.78 36.82 13.23
CA GLU A 122 6.39 36.92 13.72
C GLU A 122 6.32 36.85 15.25
N GLY A 123 7.44 37.11 15.93
CA GLY A 123 7.67 36.91 17.35
C GLY A 123 6.46 37.22 18.23
N PHE A 124 6.16 36.26 19.13
CA PHE A 124 5.44 36.45 20.38
C PHE A 124 4.53 37.68 20.43
N SER A 125 3.35 37.60 19.80
CA SER A 125 2.20 38.28 20.36
C SER A 125 1.76 37.50 21.60
N CYS A 126 2.45 37.70 22.72
CA CYS A 126 1.90 37.39 24.03
C CYS A 126 0.72 38.34 24.28
N TYR A 127 -0.49 37.88 23.96
CA TYR A 127 -1.75 38.28 24.62
C TYR A 127 -2.73 37.11 24.58
#